data_AF-A0AAW0ATD5-F1
#
_entry.id   AF-A0AAW0ATD5-F1
#
_cell.length_a   1.000
_cell.length_b   1.000
_cell.length_c   1.000
_cell.angle_alpha   90.00
_cell.angle_beta   90.00
_cell.angle_gamma   90.00
#
_symmetry.space_group_name_H-M   'P 1'
#
loop_
_entity.id
_entity.type
_entity.pdbx_description
1 polymer ?
#
loop_
_entity_poly.entity_id
_entity_poly.type
_entity_poly.pdbx_seq_one_letter_code
_entity_poly.pdbx_strand_id
1 'polypeptide(L)'
;GVAPTLDDTLICVGEDARRLRSERNARAPISRLHVELLSRIFQMCVPEPDESLVFRYWTSSQPYSYQRYLWLAFSHVCHFWRTVSINSSVLWTRPDFTRPDLAREMIARSRGSRLDIRFPEEGRFNFELAASVLLEVLSLRRSQIEVLELHLPFSLLSDIMQFLIGPMPVLRSFRLSITDRKQLLLPPDTLGSQTPEHL
;
A
#
# COMPACT_ATOMS: atom_id res chain seq x y z
N GLY A 1 16.10 -16.69 -48.93
CA GLY A 1 16.09 -15.96 -47.65
C GLY A 1 14.79 -15.22 -47.56
N VAL A 2 13.96 -15.55 -46.57
CA VAL A 2 12.67 -14.88 -46.37
C VAL A 2 12.95 -13.50 -45.79
N ALA A 3 12.45 -12.44 -46.42
CA ALA A 3 12.58 -11.08 -45.91
C ALA A 3 11.79 -10.96 -44.59
N PRO A 4 12.31 -10.25 -43.57
CA PRO A 4 11.61 -10.05 -42.32
C PRO A 4 10.27 -9.34 -42.58
N THR A 5 9.23 -9.75 -41.85
CA THR A 5 7.91 -9.14 -41.99
C THR A 5 7.92 -7.72 -41.41
N LEU A 6 6.89 -6.93 -41.74
CA LEU A 6 6.73 -5.59 -41.18
C LEU A 6 6.64 -5.63 -39.64
N ASP A 7 5.97 -6.65 -39.10
CA ASP A 7 5.84 -6.87 -37.66
C ASP A 7 7.18 -7.20 -37.00
N ASP A 8 8.01 -8.04 -37.63
CA ASP A 8 9.37 -8.35 -37.13
C ASP A 8 10.23 -7.08 -37.03
N THR A 9 10.08 -6.20 -38.02
CA THR A 9 10.80 -4.92 -38.06
C THR A 9 10.32 -3.97 -36.96
N LEU A 10 9.01 -3.88 -36.74
CA LEU A 10 8.43 -3.08 -35.65
C LEU A 10 8.88 -3.56 -34.27
N ILE A 11 8.92 -4.88 -34.06
CA ILE A 11 9.41 -5.48 -32.80
C ILE A 11 10.87 -5.10 -32.57
N CYS A 12 11.72 -5.30 -33.59
CA CYS A 12 13.16 -5.02 -33.51
C CYS A 12 13.45 -3.54 -33.17
N VAL A 13 12.82 -2.61 -33.90
CA VAL A 13 12.97 -1.17 -33.64
C VAL A 13 12.49 -0.81 -32.22
N GLY A 14 11.41 -1.45 -31.75
CA GLY A 14 10.89 -1.25 -30.39
C GLY A 14 11.83 -1.77 -29.30
N GLU A 15 12.55 -2.86 -29.54
CA GLU A 15 13.58 -3.39 -28.63
C GLU A 15 14.81 -2.48 -28.59
N ASP A 16 15.29 -2.03 -29.74
CA ASP A 16 16.42 -1.11 -29.82
C ASP A 16 16.13 0.23 -29.13
N ALA A 17 14.93 0.79 -29.35
CA ALA A 17 14.51 2.00 -28.66
C ALA A 17 14.44 1.81 -27.13
N ARG A 18 13.98 0.65 -26.65
CA ARG A 18 13.96 0.30 -25.22
C ARG A 18 15.38 0.18 -24.66
N ARG A 19 16.30 -0.45 -25.38
CA ARG A 19 17.72 -0.58 -25.01
C ARG A 19 18.39 0.78 -24.86
N LEU A 20 18.30 1.64 -25.89
CA LEU A 20 18.90 2.98 -25.87
C LEU A 20 18.35 3.87 -24.74
N ARG A 21 17.04 3.79 -24.47
CA ARG A 21 16.42 4.48 -23.32
C ARG A 21 16.96 3.96 -21.99
N SER A 22 17.14 2.64 -21.87
CA SER A 22 17.71 2.01 -20.67
C SER A 22 19.15 2.50 -20.42
N GLU A 23 20.00 2.49 -21.45
CA GLU A 23 21.38 2.98 -21.37
C GLU A 23 21.45 4.47 -20.98
N ARG A 24 20.61 5.30 -21.61
CA ARG A 24 20.51 6.73 -21.25
C ARG A 24 20.12 6.89 -19.78
N ASN A 25 19.11 6.14 -19.31
CA ASN A 25 18.65 6.22 -17.93
C ASN A 25 19.70 5.72 -16.95
N ALA A 26 20.50 4.71 -17.30
CA ALA A 26 21.61 4.22 -16.47
C ALA A 26 22.73 5.26 -16.28
N ARG A 27 22.89 6.19 -17.23
CA ARG A 27 23.88 7.28 -17.13
C ARG A 27 23.43 8.43 -16.23
N ALA A 28 22.12 8.55 -15.95
CA ALA A 28 21.58 9.59 -15.09
C ALA A 28 22.17 9.50 -13.66
N PRO A 29 22.50 10.62 -13.00
CA PRO A 29 23.13 10.61 -11.68
C PRO A 29 22.35 9.78 -10.63
N ILE A 30 21.02 9.89 -10.63
CA ILE A 30 20.15 9.16 -9.70
C ILE A 30 20.18 7.63 -9.89
N SER A 31 20.49 7.16 -11.10
CA SER A 31 20.62 5.73 -11.40
C SER A 31 21.95 5.13 -10.93
N ARG A 32 22.88 5.96 -10.45
CA ARG A 32 24.16 5.52 -9.86
C ARG A 32 24.06 5.28 -8.35
N LEU A 33 22.93 5.64 -7.74
CA LEU A 33 22.69 5.34 -6.33
C LEU A 33 22.53 3.84 -6.13
N HIS A 34 23.04 3.34 -5.01
CA HIS A 34 22.73 1.98 -4.57
C HIS A 34 21.22 1.81 -4.41
N VAL A 35 20.73 0.60 -4.71
CA VAL A 35 19.31 0.25 -4.64
C VAL A 35 18.69 0.56 -3.27
N GLU A 36 19.47 0.41 -2.20
CA GLU A 36 19.04 0.73 -0.83
C GLU A 36 18.77 2.23 -0.64
N LEU A 37 19.67 3.09 -1.12
CA LEU A 37 19.51 4.55 -1.04
C LEU A 37 18.33 5.01 -1.89
N LEU A 38 18.20 4.47 -3.10
CA LEU A 38 17.06 4.79 -3.96
C LEU A 38 15.73 4.32 -3.35
N SER A 39 15.71 3.13 -2.74
CA SER A 39 14.53 2.62 -2.01
C SER A 39 14.17 3.50 -0.83
N ARG A 40 15.17 4.01 -0.09
CA ARG A 40 14.96 4.94 1.02
C ARG A 40 14.42 6.29 0.55
N ILE A 41 14.93 6.81 -0.58
CA ILE A 41 14.38 8.01 -1.22
C ILE A 41 12.91 7.79 -1.59
N PHE A 42 12.58 6.69 -2.26
CA PHE A 42 11.19 6.37 -2.61
C PHE A 42 10.30 6.31 -1.38
N GLN A 43 10.79 5.72 -0.27
CA GLN A 43 10.04 5.62 0.97
C GLN A 43 9.68 7.00 1.55
N MET A 44 10.61 7.96 1.51
CA MET A 44 10.36 9.34 1.96
C MET A 44 9.35 10.08 1.08
N CYS A 45 9.11 9.61 -0.14
CA CYS A 45 8.12 10.19 -1.04
C CYS A 45 6.73 9.55 -0.95
N VAL A 46 6.57 8.46 -0.18
CA VAL A 46 5.25 7.86 0.06
C VAL A 46 4.54 8.68 1.13
N PRO A 47 3.39 9.32 0.84
CA PRO A 47 2.70 10.19 1.80
C PRO A 47 2.37 9.44 3.09
N GLU A 48 2.60 10.04 4.27
CA GLU A 48 2.13 9.47 5.52
C GLU A 48 0.61 9.65 5.71
N PRO A 49 -0.07 8.79 6.49
CA PRO A 49 -1.52 8.84 6.66
C PRO A 49 -2.02 10.15 7.30
N ASP A 50 -1.21 10.77 8.17
CA ASP A 50 -1.54 12.00 8.91
C ASP A 50 -0.95 13.27 8.25
N GLU A 51 0.03 13.11 7.36
CA GLU A 51 0.66 14.22 6.62
C GLU A 51 -0.18 14.75 5.44
N SER A 52 -1.47 14.39 5.40
CA SER A 52 -2.51 14.98 4.56
C SER A 52 -2.48 16.52 4.56
N LEU A 53 -1.98 17.13 5.65
CA LEU A 53 -1.89 18.58 5.81
C LEU A 53 -0.56 19.18 5.31
N VAL A 54 0.55 18.43 5.28
CA VAL A 54 1.89 18.98 4.99
C VAL A 54 2.14 19.06 3.48
N PHE A 55 1.66 18.08 2.70
CA PHE A 55 1.75 18.13 1.23
C PHE A 55 0.88 19.24 0.59
N ARG A 56 0.02 19.91 1.36
CA ARG A 56 -0.71 21.11 0.91
C ARG A 56 0.21 22.28 0.56
N TYR A 57 1.45 22.27 1.05
CA TYR A 57 2.38 23.40 0.88
C TYR A 57 3.42 23.19 -0.23
N TRP A 58 3.64 21.95 -0.69
CA TRP A 58 4.57 21.68 -1.79
C TRP A 58 3.81 21.53 -3.12
N THR A 59 3.45 22.68 -3.68
CA THR A 59 3.18 22.92 -5.11
C THR A 59 1.90 22.35 -5.73
N SER A 60 1.21 23.27 -6.42
CA SER A 60 0.23 23.10 -7.51
C SER A 60 -1.25 23.12 -7.15
N SER A 61 -1.99 23.81 -8.03
CA SER A 61 -3.44 23.93 -8.16
C SER A 61 -4.17 22.60 -8.47
N GLN A 62 -3.53 21.45 -8.18
CA GLN A 62 -4.04 20.12 -8.50
C GLN A 62 -4.85 19.56 -7.32
N PRO A 63 -5.92 18.79 -7.58
CA PRO A 63 -6.69 18.12 -6.53
C PRO A 63 -5.81 17.19 -5.69
N TYR A 64 -6.01 17.21 -4.37
CA TYR A 64 -5.33 16.37 -3.37
C TYR A 64 -5.28 14.87 -3.72
N SER A 65 -6.31 14.37 -4.42
CA SER A 65 -6.38 12.99 -4.89
C SER A 65 -5.26 12.60 -5.86
N TYR A 66 -4.68 13.56 -6.60
CA TYR A 66 -3.60 13.30 -7.54
C TYR A 66 -2.25 13.12 -6.83
N GLN A 67 -1.97 13.93 -5.82
CA GLN A 67 -0.71 13.92 -5.08
C GLN A 67 -0.50 12.61 -4.30
N ARG A 68 -1.57 12.04 -3.74
CA ARG A 68 -1.56 10.80 -2.96
C ARG A 68 -0.95 9.60 -3.72
N TYR A 69 -1.03 9.60 -5.05
CA TYR A 69 -0.59 8.46 -5.89
C TYR A 69 0.66 8.75 -6.73
N LEU A 70 1.27 9.93 -6.60
CA LEU A 70 2.46 10.29 -7.38
C LEU A 70 3.62 9.31 -7.17
N TRP A 71 3.75 8.75 -5.97
CA TRP A 71 4.79 7.75 -5.68
C TRP A 71 4.64 6.47 -6.52
N LEU A 72 3.44 6.12 -7.02
CA LEU A 72 3.25 4.98 -7.93
C LEU A 72 3.97 5.21 -9.27
N ALA A 73 4.22 6.48 -9.64
CA ALA A 73 4.98 6.82 -10.84
C ALA A 73 6.41 6.26 -10.82
N PHE A 74 6.98 5.94 -9.66
CA PHE A 74 8.27 5.26 -9.57
C PHE A 74 8.29 3.95 -10.37
N SER A 75 7.16 3.25 -10.46
CA SER A 75 7.03 2.01 -11.24
C SER A 75 6.92 2.21 -12.76
N HIS A 76 6.86 3.48 -13.20
CA HIS A 76 6.65 3.89 -14.59
C HIS A 76 7.80 4.75 -15.19
N VAL A 77 8.79 5.18 -14.38
CA VAL A 77 9.90 6.02 -14.88
C VAL A 77 10.82 5.25 -15.85
N CYS A 78 11.37 4.13 -15.39
CA CYS A 78 12.23 3.27 -16.19
C CYS A 78 12.24 1.84 -15.63
N HIS A 79 12.81 0.90 -16.38
CA HIS A 79 12.91 -0.50 -15.95
C HIS A 79 13.61 -0.64 -14.58
N PHE A 80 14.72 0.08 -14.37
CA PHE A 80 15.45 0.03 -13.10
C PHE A 80 14.59 0.50 -11.93
N TRP A 81 13.94 1.66 -12.02
CA TRP A 81 13.08 2.20 -10.96
C TRP A 81 11.86 1.32 -10.70
N ARG A 82 11.31 0.71 -11.75
CA ARG A 82 10.24 -0.29 -11.63
C ARG A 82 10.72 -1.49 -10.82
N THR A 83 11.89 -2.04 -11.14
CA THR A 83 12.48 -3.14 -10.38
C THR A 83 12.72 -2.76 -8.92
N VAL A 84 13.26 -1.57 -8.65
CA VAL A 84 13.50 -1.11 -7.27
C VAL A 84 12.19 -0.91 -6.50
N SER A 85 11.22 -0.19 -7.07
CA SER A 85 9.95 0.11 -6.42
C SER A 85 9.12 -1.16 -6.13
N ILE A 86 9.01 -2.08 -7.09
CA ILE A 86 8.26 -3.34 -6.89
C ILE A 86 8.94 -4.25 -5.86
N ASN A 87 10.27 -4.29 -5.82
CA ASN A 87 11.00 -5.16 -4.90
C ASN A 87 11.18 -4.59 -3.50
N SER A 88 11.00 -3.27 -3.32
CA SER A 88 11.05 -2.61 -2.03
C SER A 88 9.72 -2.77 -1.30
N SER A 89 9.58 -3.88 -0.56
CA SER A 89 8.32 -4.25 0.13
C SER A 89 7.84 -3.18 1.10
N VAL A 90 8.74 -2.39 1.69
CA VAL A 90 8.43 -1.33 2.65
C VAL A 90 7.52 -0.23 2.06
N LEU A 91 7.58 0.00 0.75
CA LEU A 91 6.74 1.00 0.05
C LEU A 91 5.26 0.61 0.02
N TRP A 92 4.96 -0.68 0.19
CA TRP A 92 3.63 -1.26 -0.03
C TRP A 92 2.93 -1.64 1.29
N THR A 93 3.48 -1.22 2.43
CA THR A 93 3.06 -1.61 3.78
C THR A 93 1.78 -0.94 4.28
N ARG A 94 1.26 0.06 3.55
CA ARG A 94 0.07 0.85 3.89
C ARG A 94 -1.00 0.77 2.80
N PRO A 95 -1.76 -0.34 2.70
CA PRO A 95 -2.74 -0.56 1.64
C PRO A 95 -3.83 0.51 1.59
N ASP A 96 -4.23 0.93 0.38
CA ASP A 96 -5.27 1.93 0.19
C ASP A 96 -6.65 1.31 -0.06
N PHE A 97 -7.41 1.09 1.01
CA PHE A 97 -8.74 0.48 0.93
C PHE A 97 -9.80 1.33 0.19
N THR A 98 -9.54 2.62 -0.08
CA THR A 98 -10.41 3.42 -0.97
C THR A 98 -10.29 2.97 -2.43
N ARG A 99 -9.24 2.21 -2.77
CA ARG A 99 -9.00 1.58 -4.06
C ARG A 99 -8.69 0.09 -3.85
N PRO A 100 -9.70 -0.77 -3.66
CA PRO A 100 -9.50 -2.17 -3.24
C PRO A 100 -8.53 -2.97 -4.11
N ASP A 101 -8.52 -2.76 -5.43
CA ASP A 101 -7.57 -3.44 -6.33
C ASP A 101 -6.13 -3.01 -6.08
N LEU A 102 -5.91 -1.73 -5.78
CA LEU A 102 -4.60 -1.22 -5.37
C LEU A 102 -4.23 -1.77 -4.01
N ALA A 103 -5.15 -1.80 -3.03
CA ALA A 103 -4.90 -2.38 -1.72
C ALA A 103 -4.42 -3.83 -1.84
N ARG A 104 -5.11 -4.66 -2.64
CA ARG A 104 -4.72 -6.06 -2.87
C ARG A 104 -3.30 -6.17 -3.43
N GLU A 105 -2.95 -5.33 -4.39
CA GLU A 105 -1.60 -5.31 -4.97
C GLU A 105 -0.54 -4.82 -3.96
N MET A 106 -0.88 -3.82 -3.13
CA MET A 106 0.00 -3.34 -2.06
C MET A 106 0.24 -4.45 -1.01
N ILE A 107 -0.81 -5.17 -0.63
CA ILE A 107 -0.71 -6.33 0.26
C ILE A 107 0.19 -7.40 -0.39
N ALA A 108 -0.02 -7.76 -1.66
CA ALA A 108 0.83 -8.73 -2.34
C ALA A 108 2.32 -8.30 -2.37
N ARG A 109 2.59 -7.03 -2.66
CA ARG A 109 3.96 -6.48 -2.79
C ARG A 109 4.67 -6.25 -1.46
N SER A 110 3.95 -6.10 -0.36
CA SER A 110 4.55 -5.98 0.98
C SER A 110 5.12 -7.30 1.51
N ARG A 111 4.81 -8.44 0.89
CA ARG A 111 5.43 -9.76 1.18
C ARG A 111 5.35 -10.17 2.66
N GLY A 112 6.46 -10.09 3.40
CA GLY A 112 6.54 -10.39 4.83
C GLY A 112 6.76 -9.15 5.70
N SER A 113 6.68 -7.95 5.13
CA SER A 113 6.82 -6.70 5.87
C SER A 113 5.61 -6.46 6.77
N ARG A 114 5.85 -5.74 7.87
CA ARG A 114 4.79 -5.33 8.78
C ARG A 114 3.81 -4.40 8.08
N LEU A 115 2.53 -4.56 8.38
CA LEU A 115 1.43 -3.85 7.75
C LEU A 115 0.85 -2.80 8.69
N ASP A 116 0.57 -1.64 8.14
CA ASP A 116 -0.25 -0.59 8.76
C ASP A 116 -1.59 -0.55 8.00
N ILE A 117 -2.60 -1.15 8.61
CA ILE A 117 -3.95 -1.35 8.07
C ILE A 117 -4.84 -0.26 8.65
N ARG A 118 -5.27 0.65 7.79
CA ARG A 118 -6.23 1.70 8.13
C ARG A 118 -7.41 1.62 7.20
N PHE A 119 -8.52 1.11 7.73
CA PHE A 119 -9.75 0.97 7.00
C PHE A 119 -10.59 2.25 7.18
N PRO A 120 -10.83 3.00 6.09
CA PRO A 120 -11.48 4.30 6.15
C PRO A 120 -12.97 4.16 6.51
N GLU A 121 -13.54 5.25 7.01
CA GLU A 121 -14.99 5.39 7.13
C GLU A 121 -15.66 5.24 5.75
N GLU A 122 -16.94 4.87 5.74
CA GLU A 122 -17.74 4.79 4.53
C GLU A 122 -17.57 6.05 3.66
N GLY A 123 -17.41 5.85 2.35
CA GLY A 123 -17.13 6.91 1.41
C GLY A 123 -17.44 6.51 -0.03
N ARG A 124 -17.00 7.33 -1.00
CA ARG A 124 -17.20 7.07 -2.43
C ARG A 124 -16.23 6.01 -2.97
N PHE A 125 -16.34 4.78 -2.49
CA PHE A 125 -15.60 3.60 -2.97
C PHE A 125 -16.46 2.35 -2.86
N ASN A 126 -16.03 1.26 -3.49
CA ASN A 126 -16.71 -0.03 -3.36
C ASN A 126 -16.42 -0.63 -1.98
N PHE A 127 -17.30 -0.36 -1.02
CA PHE A 127 -17.16 -0.80 0.37
C PHE A 127 -17.13 -2.32 0.51
N GLU A 128 -18.00 -3.04 -0.19
CA GLU A 128 -18.05 -4.52 -0.14
C GLU A 128 -16.73 -5.15 -0.61
N LEU A 129 -16.17 -4.63 -1.70
CA LEU A 129 -14.87 -5.08 -2.19
C LEU A 129 -13.73 -4.68 -1.23
N ALA A 130 -13.78 -3.48 -0.64
CA ALA A 130 -12.81 -3.07 0.36
C ALA A 130 -12.85 -3.98 1.61
N ALA A 131 -14.06 -4.28 2.10
CA ALA A 131 -14.29 -5.14 3.24
C ALA A 131 -13.80 -6.58 2.95
N SER A 132 -14.05 -7.13 1.76
CA SER A 132 -13.53 -8.46 1.42
C SER A 132 -12.00 -8.51 1.42
N VAL A 133 -11.32 -7.47 0.90
CA VAL A 133 -9.85 -7.36 0.97
C VAL A 133 -9.37 -7.22 2.43
N LEU A 134 -10.10 -6.50 3.28
CA LEU A 134 -9.80 -6.40 4.70
C LEU A 134 -9.89 -7.77 5.40
N LEU A 135 -10.97 -8.52 5.18
CA LEU A 135 -11.12 -9.86 5.76
C LEU A 135 -10.05 -10.83 5.26
N GLU A 136 -9.68 -10.74 3.98
CA GLU A 136 -8.58 -11.50 3.39
C GLU A 136 -7.25 -11.23 4.12
N VAL A 137 -6.88 -9.96 4.32
CA VAL A 137 -5.61 -9.63 5.00
C VAL A 137 -5.63 -10.00 6.49
N LEU A 138 -6.76 -9.83 7.17
CA LEU A 138 -6.94 -10.22 8.59
C LEU A 138 -6.87 -11.74 8.80
N SER A 139 -7.29 -12.52 7.80
CA SER A 139 -7.22 -13.99 7.86
C SER A 139 -5.82 -14.52 7.52
N LEU A 140 -5.15 -13.95 6.51
CA LEU A 140 -3.88 -14.50 6.00
C LEU A 140 -2.62 -13.90 6.62
N ARG A 141 -2.67 -12.63 7.08
CA ARG A 141 -1.46 -11.86 7.45
C ARG A 141 -1.54 -11.19 8.81
N ARG A 142 -2.43 -11.69 9.69
CA ARG A 142 -2.67 -11.15 11.04
C ARG A 142 -1.39 -10.91 11.86
N SER A 143 -0.46 -11.85 11.84
CA SER A 143 0.79 -11.80 12.62
C SER A 143 1.77 -10.72 12.15
N GLN A 144 1.50 -10.07 11.02
CA GLN A 144 2.33 -9.02 10.44
C GLN A 144 1.71 -7.63 10.65
N ILE A 145 0.49 -7.54 11.18
CA ILE A 145 -0.19 -6.26 11.36
C ILE A 145 0.38 -5.54 12.58
N GLU A 146 0.99 -4.38 12.34
CA GLU A 146 1.59 -3.51 13.36
C GLU A 146 0.64 -2.39 13.77
N VAL A 147 -0.16 -1.86 12.84
CA VAL A 147 -1.20 -0.87 13.12
C VAL A 147 -2.50 -1.35 12.52
N LEU A 148 -3.57 -1.29 13.31
CA LEU A 148 -4.92 -1.67 12.89
C LEU A 148 -5.90 -0.58 13.32
N GLU A 149 -6.29 0.28 12.38
CA GLU A 149 -7.31 1.31 12.58
C GLU A 149 -8.52 0.97 11.71
N LEU A 150 -9.68 0.79 12.33
CA LEU A 150 -10.89 0.29 11.68
C LEU A 150 -12.05 1.25 11.94
N HIS A 151 -12.61 1.82 10.87
CA HIS A 151 -13.85 2.59 10.90
C HIS A 151 -14.92 1.82 10.14
N LEU A 152 -15.85 1.20 10.87
CA LEU A 152 -16.73 0.16 10.31
C LEU A 152 -18.19 0.38 10.70
N PRO A 153 -19.16 0.02 9.83
CA PRO A 153 -20.55 -0.11 10.24
C PRO A 153 -20.71 -1.29 11.20
N PHE A 154 -21.73 -1.25 12.06
CA PHE A 154 -21.97 -2.29 13.06
C PHE A 154 -22.21 -3.67 12.42
N SER A 155 -22.74 -3.71 11.19
CA SER A 155 -22.98 -4.95 10.44
C SER A 155 -21.72 -5.78 10.18
N LEU A 156 -20.56 -5.14 10.01
CA LEU A 156 -19.30 -5.83 9.70
C LEU A 156 -18.52 -6.22 10.97
N LEU A 157 -18.97 -5.77 12.15
CA LEU A 157 -18.28 -6.01 13.41
C LEU A 157 -18.16 -7.50 13.70
N SER A 158 -19.26 -8.26 13.60
CA SER A 158 -19.26 -9.70 13.91
C SER A 158 -18.26 -10.47 13.05
N ASP A 159 -18.16 -10.12 11.76
CA ASP A 159 -17.28 -10.79 10.81
C ASP A 159 -15.80 -10.49 11.08
N ILE A 160 -15.49 -9.31 11.63
CA ILE A 160 -14.12 -8.92 11.96
C ILE A 160 -13.71 -9.43 13.33
N MET A 161 -14.65 -9.51 14.28
CA MET A 161 -14.38 -9.95 15.65
C MET A 161 -13.74 -11.34 15.72
N GLN A 162 -14.16 -12.29 14.87
CA GLN A 162 -13.53 -13.62 14.79
C GLN A 162 -12.04 -13.56 14.40
N PHE A 163 -11.61 -12.50 13.70
CA PHE A 163 -10.22 -12.30 13.31
C PHE A 163 -9.41 -11.51 14.35
N LEU A 164 -10.07 -10.79 15.26
CA LEU A 164 -9.41 -10.07 16.34
C LEU A 164 -9.17 -10.97 17.57
N ILE A 165 -9.81 -12.13 17.61
CA ILE A 165 -9.60 -13.15 18.65
C ILE A 165 -8.39 -14.00 18.26
N GLY A 166 -7.25 -13.72 18.90
CA GLY A 166 -5.98 -14.45 18.71
C GLY A 166 -4.74 -13.55 18.79
N PRO A 167 -3.53 -14.14 18.82
CA PRO A 167 -2.29 -13.38 19.01
C PRO A 167 -1.96 -12.50 17.79
N MET A 168 -1.81 -11.20 18.03
CA MET A 168 -1.26 -10.21 17.10
C MET A 168 0.08 -9.70 17.64
N PRO A 169 1.16 -10.49 17.56
CA PRO A 169 2.36 -10.30 18.39
C PRO A 169 3.16 -9.02 18.08
N VAL A 170 2.95 -8.42 16.91
CA VAL A 170 3.65 -7.19 16.48
C VAL A 170 2.76 -5.96 16.50
N LEU A 171 1.51 -6.09 16.96
CA LEU A 171 0.55 -4.99 17.01
C LEU A 171 1.01 -3.94 18.02
N ARG A 172 1.09 -2.69 17.56
CA ARG A 172 1.50 -1.52 18.35
C ARG A 172 0.38 -0.52 18.53
N SER A 173 -0.55 -0.44 17.57
CA SER A 173 -1.70 0.46 17.64
C SER A 173 -2.95 -0.25 17.18
N PHE A 174 -4.00 -0.18 17.98
CA PHE A 174 -5.34 -0.68 17.66
C PHE A 174 -6.38 0.40 17.90
N ARG A 175 -7.19 0.68 16.90
CA ARG A 175 -8.33 1.59 16.98
C ARG A 175 -9.53 0.97 16.28
N LEU A 176 -10.65 0.90 16.99
CA LEU A 176 -11.93 0.49 16.42
C LEU A 176 -12.95 1.59 16.67
N SER A 177 -13.55 2.08 15.59
CA SER A 177 -14.64 3.06 15.59
C SER A 177 -15.81 2.46 14.85
N ILE A 178 -17.00 2.53 15.47
CA ILE A 178 -18.24 2.09 14.84
C ILE A 178 -19.04 3.32 14.43
N THR A 179 -19.41 3.38 13.15
CA THR A 179 -20.08 4.55 12.56
C THR A 179 -21.55 4.64 12.97
N ASP A 180 -22.17 3.51 13.35
CA ASP A 180 -23.55 3.45 13.85
C ASP A 180 -23.64 3.64 15.37
N ARG A 181 -24.58 4.48 15.82
CA ARG A 181 -24.80 4.87 17.24
C ARG A 181 -25.36 3.75 18.13
N LYS A 182 -24.82 2.54 18.07
CA LYS A 182 -25.13 1.47 19.04
C LYS A 182 -23.91 1.24 19.93
N GLN A 183 -24.15 1.10 21.23
CA GLN A 183 -23.08 0.89 22.21
C GLN A 183 -22.32 -0.39 21.86
N LEU A 184 -21.01 -0.26 21.78
CA LEU A 184 -20.07 -1.32 21.44
C LEU A 184 -19.62 -2.00 22.73
N LEU A 185 -20.04 -3.25 22.92
CA LEU A 185 -19.49 -4.13 23.95
C LEU A 185 -18.43 -5.00 23.30
N LEU A 186 -17.16 -4.71 23.58
CA LEU A 186 -16.05 -5.56 23.17
C LEU A 186 -16.05 -6.83 24.04
N PRO A 187 -15.94 -8.03 23.45
CA PRO A 187 -15.75 -9.25 24.23
C PRO A 187 -14.50 -9.16 25.12
N PRO A 188 -14.53 -9.77 26.32
CA PRO A 188 -13.44 -9.68 27.28
C PRO A 188 -12.10 -10.26 26.78
N ASP A 189 -12.13 -11.17 25.80
CA ASP A 189 -10.94 -11.82 25.23
C ASP A 189 -10.32 -11.07 24.03
N THR A 190 -10.79 -9.84 23.78
CA THR A 190 -10.24 -9.00 22.71
C THR A 190 -8.75 -8.75 22.93
N LEU A 191 -7.94 -9.02 21.90
CA LEU A 191 -6.48 -8.85 21.92
C LEU A 191 -5.72 -9.68 22.98
N GLY A 192 -6.29 -10.80 23.44
CA GLY A 192 -5.55 -11.79 24.23
C GLY A 192 -5.18 -11.34 25.65
N SER A 193 -6.00 -10.49 26.27
CA SER A 193 -5.96 -10.12 27.70
C SER A 193 -4.62 -9.60 28.24
N GLN A 194 -3.73 -9.08 27.38
CA GLN A 194 -2.57 -8.29 27.81
C GLN A 194 -2.76 -6.83 27.45
N THR A 195 -3.46 -6.10 28.31
CA THR A 195 -3.25 -4.65 28.43
C THR A 195 -1.80 -4.41 28.82
N PRO A 196 -1.01 -3.64 28.05
CA PRO A 196 0.23 -3.11 28.56
C PRO A 196 -0.13 -2.12 29.66
N GLU A 197 0.06 -2.52 30.92
CA GLU A 197 0.30 -1.54 31.98
C GLU A 197 1.54 -0.77 31.56
N HIS A 198 1.42 0.49 31.14
CA HIS A 198 2.37 1.56 31.44
C HIS A 198 1.88 2.90 30.83
N LEU A 199 1.40 3.75 31.76
CA LEU A 199 1.37 5.23 31.81
C LEU A 199 0.79 6.03 30.62
#